data_AF-A0A6C0DX97-F1
#
_entry.id   AF-A0A6C0DX97-F1
#
_cell.length_a   1.000
_cell.length_b   1.000
_cell.length_c   1.000
_cell.angle_alpha   90.00
_cell.angle_beta   90.00
_cell.angle_gamma   90.00
#
_symmetry.space_group_name_H-M   'P 1'
#
loop_
_entity.id
_entity.type
_entity.pdbx_description
1 polymer ?
#
loop_
_entity_poly.entity_id
_entity_poly.type
_entity_poly.pdbx_seq_one_letter_code
_entity_poly.pdbx_strand_id
1 'polypeptide(L)'
;MKTIYILILFLILLVLILRVSFVYSESLYITSDIDKNTYLIRRGKNKSDEYLKESADTLAEINKRVKRLVEHLYNKYKDDKTKAYFILKLKQNYNSSILSEAAIDQRYTTYTIDKKDMHICLRTRDDHEKMYDINLLMYVILHELAHLCNYSPSGTPIQGHGIEFKHIFRLLVQESIDIGIYRYEDYVKKPINYCGMIISSTIL
;
A
#
# COMPACT_ATOMS: atom_id res chain seq x y z
N MET A 1 -49.60 19.11 -12.99
CA MET A 1 -49.40 18.91 -11.53
C MET A 1 -48.88 17.52 -11.18
N LYS A 2 -49.56 16.42 -11.56
CA LYS A 2 -49.10 15.03 -11.26
C LYS A 2 -47.66 14.74 -11.70
N THR A 3 -47.28 15.14 -12.92
CA THR A 3 -45.90 14.96 -13.44
C THR A 3 -44.86 15.73 -12.61
N ILE A 4 -45.21 16.92 -12.12
CA ILE A 4 -44.32 17.74 -11.27
C ILE A 4 -44.10 17.05 -9.92
N TYR A 5 -45.14 16.48 -9.30
CA TYR A 5 -45.00 15.73 -8.05
C TYR A 5 -44.16 14.45 -8.21
N ILE A 6 -44.29 13.74 -9.34
CA ILE A 6 -43.46 12.57 -9.65
C ILE A 6 -41.99 12.97 -9.81
N LEU A 7 -41.70 14.08 -10.49
CA LEU A 7 -40.34 14.59 -10.64
C LEU A 7 -39.72 15.01 -9.30
N ILE A 8 -40.49 15.67 -8.43
CA ILE A 8 -40.04 16.06 -7.08
C ILE A 8 -39.74 14.81 -6.24
N LEU A 9 -40.63 13.80 -6.25
CA LEU A 9 -40.41 12.56 -5.52
C LEU A 9 -39.16 11.81 -6.02
N PHE A 10 -38.97 11.75 -7.34
CA PHE A 10 -37.78 11.15 -7.95
C PHE A 10 -36.50 11.88 -7.53
N LEU A 11 -36.51 13.22 -7.52
CA LEU A 11 -35.37 14.02 -7.08
C LEU A 11 -35.05 13.78 -5.61
N ILE A 12 -36.05 13.71 -4.74
CA ILE A 12 -35.87 13.40 -3.32
C ILE A 12 -35.26 11.99 -3.15
N LEU A 13 -35.79 10.99 -3.87
CA LEU A 13 -35.27 9.63 -3.83
C LEU A 13 -33.82 9.58 -4.33
N LEU A 14 -33.50 10.28 -5.41
CA LEU A 14 -32.14 10.38 -5.94
C LEU A 14 -31.19 10.99 -4.92
N VAL A 15 -31.58 12.10 -4.28
CA VAL A 15 -30.76 12.75 -3.23
C VAL A 15 -30.56 11.81 -2.04
N LEU A 16 -31.61 11.09 -1.62
CA LEU A 16 -31.51 10.09 -0.55
C LEU A 16 -30.56 8.94 -0.92
N ILE A 17 -30.67 8.40 -2.13
CA ILE A 17 -29.78 7.35 -2.63
C ILE A 17 -28.33 7.85 -2.64
N LEU A 18 -28.07 9.05 -3.18
CA LEU A 18 -26.72 9.64 -3.21
C LEU A 18 -26.17 9.88 -1.80
N ARG A 19 -27.00 10.35 -0.86
CA ARG A 19 -26.63 10.51 0.55
C ARG A 19 -26.27 9.19 1.20
N VAL A 20 -27.10 8.16 1.01
CA VAL A 20 -26.85 6.79 1.49
C VAL A 20 -25.53 6.28 0.90
N SER A 21 -25.36 6.32 -0.42
CA SER A 21 -24.12 5.88 -1.08
C SER A 21 -22.86 6.60 -0.57
N PHE A 22 -22.96 7.91 -0.28
CA PHE A 22 -21.84 8.66 0.27
C PHE A 22 -21.54 8.30 1.74
N VAL A 23 -22.58 8.13 2.56
CA VAL A 23 -22.44 7.75 3.98
C VAL A 23 -21.87 6.34 4.12
N TYR A 24 -22.28 5.42 3.24
CA TYR A 24 -21.76 4.05 3.17
C TYR A 24 -20.50 3.91 2.31
N SER A 25 -19.88 5.03 1.89
CA SER A 25 -18.60 4.97 1.21
C SER A 25 -17.50 4.65 2.23
N GLU A 26 -16.96 3.43 2.12
CA GLU A 26 -15.90 2.90 3.01
C GLU A 26 -14.55 3.62 2.85
N SER A 27 -14.39 4.41 1.78
CA SER A 27 -13.16 5.13 1.45
C SER A 27 -13.42 6.58 1.07
N LEU A 28 -12.37 7.38 1.10
CA LEU A 28 -12.39 8.77 0.63
C LEU A 28 -10.99 9.20 0.19
N TYR A 29 -10.94 10.29 -0.57
CA TYR A 29 -9.68 10.89 -0.99
C TYR A 29 -9.25 11.98 0.00
N ILE A 30 -8.01 11.92 0.48
CA ILE A 30 -7.40 12.94 1.34
C ILE A 30 -6.03 13.34 0.76
N THR A 31 -5.76 14.64 0.71
CA THR A 31 -4.47 15.17 0.29
C THR A 31 -3.49 15.17 1.45
N SER A 32 -2.30 14.61 1.27
CA SER A 32 -1.23 14.59 2.28
C SER A 32 -0.59 15.98 2.46
N ASP A 33 -0.12 16.29 3.68
CA ASP A 33 0.69 17.48 3.93
C ASP A 33 2.17 17.30 3.63
N ILE A 34 2.63 16.05 3.55
CA ILE A 34 4.05 15.71 3.32
C ILE A 34 4.43 15.90 1.85
N ASP A 35 3.64 15.39 0.92
CA ASP A 35 3.99 15.40 -0.51
C ASP A 35 2.91 16.00 -1.43
N LYS A 36 1.80 16.49 -0.85
CA LYS A 36 0.67 17.12 -1.55
C LYS A 36 -0.04 16.22 -2.56
N ASN A 37 0.24 14.91 -2.58
CA ASN A 37 -0.53 13.95 -3.34
C ASN A 37 -1.85 13.62 -2.64
N THR A 38 -2.83 13.18 -3.42
CA THR A 38 -4.13 12.74 -2.93
C THR A 38 -4.18 11.22 -2.88
N TYR A 39 -4.50 10.67 -1.72
CA TYR A 39 -4.55 9.24 -1.46
C TYR A 39 -5.97 8.77 -1.19
N LEU A 40 -6.32 7.59 -1.72
CA LEU A 40 -7.53 6.89 -1.33
C LEU A 40 -7.28 6.22 0.02
N ILE A 41 -7.98 6.67 1.05
CA ILE A 41 -7.86 6.18 2.42
C ILE A 41 -9.15 5.53 2.90
N ARG A 42 -9.06 4.77 3.99
CA ARG A 42 -10.21 4.18 4.65
C ARG A 42 -10.90 5.21 5.54
N ARG A 43 -12.23 5.37 5.38
CA ARG A 43 -13.02 6.32 6.17
C ARG A 43 -13.11 5.92 7.64
N GLY A 44 -13.45 4.65 7.92
CA GLY A 44 -13.78 4.23 9.29
C GLY A 44 -15.03 4.93 9.84
N LYS A 45 -15.54 4.50 10.99
CA LYS A 45 -16.72 5.11 11.62
C LYS A 45 -16.27 6.22 12.58
N ASN A 46 -16.84 7.41 12.44
CA ASN A 46 -16.66 8.55 13.36
C ASN A 46 -15.19 8.94 13.62
N LYS A 47 -14.32 8.90 12.61
CA LYS A 47 -12.92 9.33 12.72
C LYS A 47 -12.78 10.83 12.46
N SER A 48 -11.86 11.48 13.16
CA SER A 48 -11.55 12.90 12.95
C SER A 48 -10.79 13.12 11.65
N ASP A 49 -10.85 14.34 11.12
CA ASP A 49 -10.09 14.72 9.92
C ASP A 49 -8.58 14.55 10.12
N GLU A 50 -8.07 14.82 11.32
CA GLU A 50 -6.65 14.64 11.69
C GLU A 50 -6.22 13.17 11.58
N TYR A 51 -7.07 12.25 12.04
CA TYR A 51 -6.79 10.82 11.96
C TYR A 51 -6.81 10.32 10.50
N LEU A 52 -7.75 10.82 9.70
CA LEU A 52 -7.81 10.54 8.27
C LEU A 52 -6.59 11.11 7.54
N LYS A 53 -6.14 12.29 7.94
CA LYS A 53 -4.91 12.92 7.45
C LYS A 53 -3.68 12.09 7.78
N GLU A 54 -3.59 11.51 8.98
CA GLU A 54 -2.51 10.62 9.39
C GLU A 54 -2.37 9.41 8.44
N SER A 55 -3.48 8.80 7.98
CA SER A 55 -3.46 7.76 6.95
C SER A 55 -2.79 8.25 5.65
N ALA A 56 -3.20 9.41 5.14
CA ALA A 56 -2.65 9.97 3.91
C ALA A 56 -1.16 10.33 4.04
N ASP A 57 -0.78 10.91 5.18
CA ASP A 57 0.61 11.26 5.47
C ASP A 57 1.49 10.01 5.67
N THR A 58 0.94 8.94 6.24
CA THR A 58 1.63 7.65 6.33
C THR A 58 1.92 7.08 4.93
N LEU A 59 0.95 7.13 4.01
CA LEU A 59 1.16 6.72 2.61
C LEU A 59 2.19 7.60 1.90
N ALA A 60 2.20 8.91 2.15
CA ALA A 60 3.19 9.83 1.62
C ALA A 60 4.60 9.54 2.14
N GLU A 61 4.75 9.21 3.42
CA GLU A 61 6.05 8.81 3.99
C GLU A 61 6.54 7.49 3.40
N ILE A 62 5.65 6.50 3.22
CA ILE A 62 5.96 5.26 2.50
C ILE A 62 6.42 5.58 1.07
N ASN A 63 5.66 6.40 0.33
CA ASN A 63 5.98 6.81 -1.03
C ASN A 63 7.37 7.45 -1.14
N LYS A 64 7.69 8.35 -0.21
CA LYS A 64 9.01 9.02 -0.13
C LYS A 64 10.14 8.01 0.08
N ARG A 65 9.97 7.04 0.99
CA ARG A 65 10.96 5.98 1.25
C ARG A 65 11.15 5.06 0.04
N VAL A 66 10.05 4.63 -0.58
CA VAL A 66 10.10 3.75 -1.75
C VAL A 66 10.74 4.45 -2.94
N LYS A 67 10.39 5.71 -3.24
CA LYS A 67 11.05 6.49 -4.31
C LYS A 67 12.56 6.54 -4.13
N ARG A 68 12.99 6.78 -2.89
CA ARG A 68 14.42 6.80 -2.53
C ARG A 68 15.08 5.43 -2.74
N LEU A 69 14.41 4.34 -2.39
CA LEU A 69 14.89 2.98 -2.66
C LEU A 69 15.00 2.69 -4.16
N VAL A 70 13.94 2.98 -4.92
CA VAL A 70 13.90 2.73 -6.38
C VAL A 70 15.04 3.47 -7.08
N GLU A 71 15.27 4.73 -6.73
CA GLU A 71 16.34 5.51 -7.33
C GLU A 71 17.74 5.03 -6.91
N HIS A 72 17.92 4.69 -5.63
CA HIS A 72 19.15 4.08 -5.12
C HIS A 72 19.49 2.79 -5.86
N LEU A 73 18.53 1.86 -5.97
CA LEU A 73 18.71 0.58 -6.65
C LEU A 73 18.99 0.77 -8.14
N TYR A 74 18.27 1.68 -8.80
CA TYR A 74 18.50 1.98 -10.21
C TYR A 74 19.93 2.48 -10.43
N ASN A 75 20.38 3.45 -9.64
CA ASN A 75 21.74 3.98 -9.80
C ASN A 75 22.82 2.94 -9.49
N LYS A 76 22.58 2.04 -8.54
CA LYS A 76 23.53 0.99 -8.15
C LYS A 76 23.57 -0.20 -9.11
N TYR A 77 22.44 -0.59 -9.71
CA TYR A 77 22.29 -1.90 -10.37
C TYR A 77 21.75 -1.86 -11.81
N LYS A 78 21.49 -0.70 -12.41
CA LYS A 78 20.97 -0.61 -13.79
C LYS A 78 21.84 -1.33 -14.84
N ASP A 79 23.15 -1.45 -14.60
CA ASP A 79 24.12 -2.09 -15.50
C ASP A 79 24.56 -3.49 -15.01
N ASP A 80 24.03 -3.97 -13.87
CA ASP A 80 24.33 -5.30 -13.32
C ASP A 80 23.53 -6.37 -14.07
N LYS A 81 24.22 -7.23 -14.83
CA LYS A 81 23.62 -8.29 -15.66
C LYS A 81 22.71 -9.26 -14.88
N THR A 82 22.92 -9.40 -13.57
CA THR A 82 22.16 -10.31 -12.71
C THR A 82 20.95 -9.67 -12.06
N LYS A 83 20.92 -8.34 -11.94
CA LYS A 83 19.88 -7.60 -11.19
C LYS A 83 19.08 -6.61 -12.02
N ALA A 84 19.68 -6.06 -13.08
CA ALA A 84 19.09 -5.01 -13.88
C ALA A 84 17.67 -5.34 -14.34
N TYR A 85 17.37 -6.58 -14.72
CA TYR A 85 16.05 -6.95 -15.24
C TYR A 85 14.91 -6.63 -14.25
N PHE A 86 15.04 -6.98 -12.96
CA PHE A 86 13.99 -6.70 -11.98
C PHE A 86 14.07 -5.28 -11.42
N ILE A 87 15.27 -4.68 -11.37
CA ILE A 87 15.42 -3.27 -10.97
C ILE A 87 14.76 -2.32 -11.98
N LEU A 88 14.94 -2.58 -13.27
CA LEU A 88 14.27 -1.83 -14.33
C LEU A 88 12.76 -2.02 -14.29
N LYS A 89 12.29 -3.25 -14.01
CA LYS A 89 10.86 -3.53 -13.82
C LYS A 89 10.27 -2.81 -12.61
N LEU A 90 11.01 -2.76 -11.49
CA LEU A 90 10.59 -2.01 -10.31
C LEU A 90 10.41 -0.52 -10.64
N LYS A 91 11.39 0.09 -11.31
CA LYS A 91 11.32 1.51 -11.73
C LYS A 91 10.21 1.77 -12.75
N GLN A 92 9.97 0.83 -13.65
CA GLN A 92 8.88 0.91 -14.63
C GLN A 92 7.49 0.81 -13.98
N ASN A 93 7.32 -0.12 -13.04
CA ASN A 93 6.02 -0.45 -12.47
C ASN A 93 5.64 0.47 -11.31
N TYR A 94 6.61 0.97 -10.55
CA TYR A 94 6.33 1.82 -9.40
C TYR A 94 6.10 3.28 -9.81
N ASN A 95 4.93 3.80 -9.46
CA ASN A 95 4.57 5.22 -9.57
C ASN A 95 3.84 5.64 -8.29
N SER A 96 3.84 6.93 -7.91
CA SER A 96 3.28 7.33 -6.61
C SER A 96 1.77 7.13 -6.47
N SER A 97 1.03 7.00 -7.57
CA SER A 97 -0.42 6.73 -7.55
C SER A 97 -0.77 5.28 -7.25
N ILE A 98 0.21 4.37 -7.17
CA ILE A 98 -0.02 2.94 -6.86
C ILE A 98 -0.54 2.73 -5.43
N LEU A 99 -0.27 3.65 -4.50
CA LEU A 99 -0.54 3.44 -3.08
C LEU A 99 -1.94 3.90 -2.68
N SER A 100 -2.67 3.02 -1.99
CA SER A 100 -3.92 3.36 -1.32
C SER A 100 -4.09 2.55 -0.03
N GLU A 101 -5.02 2.94 0.84
CA GLU A 101 -5.36 2.17 2.03
C GLU A 101 -6.34 1.04 1.69
N ALA A 102 -6.09 -0.16 2.22
CA ALA A 102 -6.96 -1.32 2.04
C ALA A 102 -8.29 -1.15 2.80
N ALA A 103 -9.38 -1.64 2.19
CA ALA A 103 -10.70 -1.69 2.83
C ALA A 103 -10.73 -2.64 4.05
N ILE A 104 -11.73 -2.47 4.94
CA ILE A 104 -12.04 -3.45 6.00
C ILE A 104 -12.73 -4.65 5.37
N ASP A 105 -11.97 -5.55 4.75
CA ASP A 105 -12.44 -6.89 4.40
C ASP A 105 -11.40 -7.88 4.91
N GLN A 106 -11.82 -8.89 5.66
CA GLN A 106 -10.91 -9.87 6.25
C GLN A 106 -9.99 -10.54 5.22
N ARG A 107 -10.40 -10.60 3.94
CA ARG A 107 -9.60 -11.14 2.82
C ARG A 107 -8.43 -10.26 2.38
N TYR A 108 -8.47 -8.95 2.66
CA TYR A 108 -7.53 -7.97 2.08
C TYR A 108 -6.48 -7.51 3.09
N THR A 109 -5.31 -8.12 3.16
CA THR A 109 -4.23 -7.66 4.05
C THR A 109 -3.49 -6.47 3.43
N THR A 110 -2.26 -6.65 2.97
CA THR A 110 -1.67 -5.80 1.93
C THR A 110 -1.56 -6.64 0.69
N TYR A 111 -1.92 -6.09 -0.46
CA TYR A 111 -1.85 -6.83 -1.71
C TYR A 111 -1.63 -5.91 -2.89
N THR A 112 -0.93 -6.45 -3.89
CA THR A 112 -0.74 -5.83 -5.19
C THR A 112 -1.72 -6.43 -6.21
N ILE A 113 -2.55 -5.61 -6.86
CA ILE A 113 -3.43 -6.03 -7.97
C ILE A 113 -2.72 -5.75 -9.28
N ASP A 114 -2.59 -6.78 -10.14
CA ASP A 114 -2.07 -6.69 -11.51
C ASP A 114 -0.75 -5.93 -11.68
N LYS A 115 0.08 -5.88 -10.62
CA LYS A 115 1.34 -5.12 -10.57
C LYS A 115 1.16 -3.61 -10.81
N LYS A 116 -0.02 -3.06 -10.49
CA LYS A 116 -0.41 -1.68 -10.78
C LYS A 116 -0.98 -0.91 -9.60
N ASP A 117 -1.66 -1.60 -8.68
CA ASP A 117 -2.28 -1.02 -7.50
C ASP A 117 -1.81 -1.76 -6.25
N MET A 118 -1.42 -1.05 -5.20
CA MET A 118 -0.98 -1.58 -3.91
C MET A 118 -1.87 -1.02 -2.81
N HIS A 119 -2.70 -1.90 -2.25
CA HIS A 119 -3.58 -1.58 -1.14
C HIS A 119 -2.90 -1.97 0.17
N ILE A 120 -2.74 -1.01 1.08
CA ILE A 120 -1.95 -1.15 2.30
C ILE A 120 -2.85 -1.15 3.52
N CYS A 121 -2.69 -2.15 4.40
CA CYS A 121 -3.34 -2.17 5.71
C CYS A 121 -2.56 -1.29 6.69
N LEU A 122 -2.87 0.01 6.71
CA LEU A 122 -2.13 0.99 7.52
C LEU A 122 -2.39 0.88 9.03
N ARG A 123 -3.55 0.35 9.41
CA ARG A 123 -4.05 0.33 10.79
C ARG A 123 -4.69 -1.00 11.17
N THR A 124 -4.75 -1.27 12.48
CA THR A 124 -5.38 -2.47 13.04
C THR A 124 -6.87 -2.56 12.64
N ARG A 125 -7.40 -3.77 12.79
CA ARG A 125 -8.81 -4.11 12.49
C ARG A 125 -9.66 -4.29 13.74
N ASP A 126 -9.07 -4.03 14.90
CA ASP A 126 -9.78 -3.94 16.17
C ASP A 126 -10.54 -2.60 16.26
N ASP A 127 -11.33 -2.45 17.32
CA ASP A 127 -12.12 -1.25 17.56
C ASP A 127 -11.26 0.02 17.75
N HIS A 128 -9.96 -0.14 18.04
CA HIS A 128 -9.03 0.97 18.22
C HIS A 128 -8.52 1.51 16.88
N GLU A 129 -8.44 0.66 15.85
CA GLU A 129 -7.92 1.01 14.52
C GLU A 129 -6.55 1.73 14.59
N LYS A 130 -5.66 1.29 15.47
CA LYS A 130 -4.35 1.91 15.69
C LYS A 130 -3.47 1.84 14.43
N MET A 131 -2.81 2.93 14.07
CA MET A 131 -1.80 2.96 12.99
C MET A 131 -0.62 2.03 13.32
N TYR A 132 -0.17 1.25 12.34
CA TYR A 132 1.04 0.44 12.49
C TYR A 132 2.29 1.32 12.44
N ASP A 133 3.35 0.85 13.10
CA ASP A 133 4.67 1.49 13.03
C ASP A 133 5.19 1.50 11.59
N ILE A 134 5.78 2.63 11.18
CA ILE A 134 6.30 2.81 9.82
C ILE A 134 7.36 1.75 9.45
N ASN A 135 8.12 1.24 10.42
CA ASN A 135 9.10 0.19 10.18
C ASN A 135 8.44 -1.15 9.80
N LEU A 136 7.34 -1.50 10.48
CA LEU A 136 6.54 -2.67 10.15
C LEU A 136 5.91 -2.51 8.77
N LEU A 137 5.30 -1.35 8.50
CA LEU A 137 4.73 -1.04 7.19
C LEU A 137 5.78 -1.16 6.09
N MET A 138 6.98 -0.60 6.29
CA MET A 138 8.06 -0.71 5.31
C MET A 138 8.45 -2.16 5.03
N TYR A 139 8.48 -3.05 6.03
CA TYR A 139 8.77 -4.48 5.78
C TYR A 139 7.72 -5.13 4.86
N VAL A 140 6.44 -4.84 5.09
CA VAL A 140 5.33 -5.32 4.26
C VAL A 140 5.38 -4.69 2.86
N ILE A 141 5.71 -3.40 2.76
CA ILE A 141 5.87 -2.72 1.47
C ILE A 141 7.01 -3.35 0.66
N LEU A 142 8.14 -3.67 1.30
CA LEU A 142 9.26 -4.32 0.62
C LEU A 142 8.89 -5.72 0.08
N HIS A 143 8.01 -6.44 0.78
CA HIS A 143 7.44 -7.69 0.31
C HIS A 143 6.60 -7.50 -0.96
N GLU A 144 5.72 -6.50 -0.98
CA GLU A 144 4.90 -6.18 -2.14
C GLU A 144 5.72 -5.65 -3.32
N LEU A 145 6.75 -4.84 -3.07
CA LEU A 145 7.67 -4.39 -4.11
C LEU A 145 8.42 -5.57 -4.75
N ALA A 146 8.73 -6.61 -3.98
CA ALA A 146 9.29 -7.84 -4.54
C ALA A 146 8.30 -8.52 -5.50
N HIS A 147 7.00 -8.63 -5.15
CA HIS A 147 5.98 -9.11 -6.10
C HIS A 147 5.87 -8.21 -7.33
N LEU A 148 5.88 -6.89 -7.12
CA LEU A 148 5.75 -5.87 -8.15
C LEU A 148 6.83 -6.03 -9.23
N CYS A 149 8.06 -6.37 -8.85
CA CYS A 149 9.19 -6.52 -9.77
C CYS A 149 9.64 -7.96 -10.03
N ASN A 150 8.91 -8.97 -9.54
CA ASN A 150 9.23 -10.39 -9.79
C ASN A 150 8.86 -10.79 -11.24
N TYR A 151 9.86 -10.84 -12.12
CA TYR A 151 9.73 -11.24 -13.50
C TYR A 151 10.85 -12.23 -13.86
N SER A 152 10.64 -13.08 -14.85
CA SER A 152 11.75 -13.81 -15.47
C SER A 152 12.67 -12.86 -16.24
N PRO A 153 13.91 -13.27 -16.56
CA PRO A 153 14.78 -12.52 -17.47
C PRO A 153 14.17 -12.29 -18.87
N SER A 154 13.24 -13.14 -19.30
CA SER A 154 12.47 -12.97 -20.54
C SER A 154 11.30 -11.98 -20.43
N GLY A 155 11.06 -11.40 -19.25
CA GLY A 155 10.01 -10.42 -19.01
C GLY A 155 8.64 -11.01 -18.65
N THR A 156 8.56 -12.29 -18.28
CA THR A 156 7.30 -12.95 -17.87
C THR A 156 7.04 -12.69 -16.38
N PRO A 157 5.86 -12.20 -15.97
CA PRO A 157 5.52 -12.05 -14.56
C PRO A 157 5.56 -13.39 -13.81
N ILE A 158 6.21 -13.43 -12.65
CA ILE A 158 6.24 -14.60 -11.76
C ILE A 158 5.39 -14.30 -10.52
N GLN A 159 4.57 -15.27 -10.12
CA GLN A 159 3.71 -15.18 -8.93
C GLN A 159 4.24 -16.08 -7.81
N GLY A 160 3.93 -15.73 -6.56
CA GLY A 160 4.29 -16.51 -5.37
C GLY A 160 5.72 -16.27 -4.86
N HIS A 161 6.09 -17.01 -3.82
CA HIS A 161 7.26 -16.75 -2.97
C HIS A 161 8.43 -17.73 -3.23
N GLY A 162 8.70 -17.99 -4.51
CA GLY A 162 9.80 -18.84 -4.99
C GLY A 162 11.21 -18.30 -4.68
N ILE A 163 12.24 -18.94 -5.25
CA ILE A 163 13.65 -18.56 -5.01
C ILE A 163 13.93 -17.14 -5.53
N GLU A 164 13.37 -16.81 -6.69
CA GLU A 164 13.47 -15.50 -7.34
C GLU A 164 12.89 -14.42 -6.45
N PHE A 165 11.67 -14.64 -5.94
CA PHE A 165 11.02 -13.72 -4.99
C PHE A 165 11.90 -13.52 -3.74
N LYS A 166 12.39 -14.60 -3.14
CA LYS A 166 13.21 -14.53 -1.92
C LYS A 166 14.51 -13.76 -2.17
N HIS A 167 15.14 -13.97 -3.31
CA HIS A 167 16.36 -13.25 -3.69
C HIS A 167 16.11 -11.75 -3.84
N ILE A 168 15.06 -11.38 -4.57
CA ILE A 168 14.64 -9.99 -4.75
C ILE A 168 14.31 -9.36 -3.40
N PHE A 169 13.43 -10.01 -2.61
CA PHE A 169 12.99 -9.48 -1.33
C PHE A 169 14.16 -9.30 -0.36
N ARG A 170 15.10 -10.25 -0.31
CA ARG A 170 16.33 -10.13 0.51
C ARG A 170 17.14 -8.90 0.11
N LEU A 171 17.35 -8.70 -1.20
CA LEU A 171 18.08 -7.53 -1.71
C LEU A 171 17.37 -6.22 -1.34
N LEU A 172 16.06 -6.13 -1.56
CA LEU A 172 15.28 -4.93 -1.25
C LEU A 172 15.37 -4.58 0.25
N VAL A 173 15.29 -5.58 1.13
CA VAL A 173 15.41 -5.37 2.58
C VAL A 173 16.81 -4.92 2.96
N GLN A 174 17.86 -5.55 2.43
CA GLN A 174 19.25 -5.18 2.72
C GLN A 174 19.54 -3.73 2.29
N GLU A 175 19.20 -3.38 1.04
CA GLU A 175 19.45 -2.03 0.52
C GLU A 175 18.62 -0.97 1.24
N SER A 176 17.43 -1.33 1.74
CA SER A 176 16.59 -0.45 2.56
C SER A 176 17.19 -0.17 3.94
N ILE A 177 17.92 -1.14 4.52
CA ILE A 177 18.68 -0.95 5.75
C ILE A 177 19.89 -0.06 5.48
N ASP A 178 20.63 -0.35 4.41
CA ASP A 178 21.85 0.38 4.05
C ASP A 178 21.58 1.87 3.83
N ILE A 179 20.43 2.21 3.24
CA ILE A 179 20.00 3.61 3.07
C ILE A 179 19.13 4.13 4.24
N GLY A 180 18.92 3.36 5.30
CA GLY A 180 18.24 3.80 6.52
C GLY A 180 16.76 4.16 6.36
N ILE A 181 16.04 3.52 5.43
CA ILE A 181 14.57 3.66 5.30
C ILE A 181 13.79 2.52 5.99
N TYR A 182 14.50 1.45 6.36
CA TYR A 182 14.00 0.34 7.15
C TYR A 182 15.06 -0.04 8.19
N ARG A 183 14.64 -0.38 9.41
CA ARG A 183 15.47 -0.91 10.47
C ARG A 183 15.15 -2.38 10.63
N TYR A 184 16.16 -3.23 10.61
CA TYR A 184 15.98 -4.66 10.83
C TYR A 184 15.24 -4.95 12.14
N GLU A 185 14.24 -5.83 12.06
CA GLU A 185 13.53 -6.41 13.21
C GLU A 185 13.48 -7.92 13.04
N ASP A 186 13.83 -8.65 14.09
CA ASP A 186 13.81 -10.11 14.12
C ASP A 186 12.39 -10.60 14.46
N TYR A 187 11.53 -10.72 13.44
CA TYR A 187 10.16 -11.20 13.60
C TYR A 187 10.07 -12.69 13.96
N VAL A 188 11.15 -13.47 13.86
CA VAL A 188 11.18 -14.84 14.40
C VAL A 188 11.17 -14.79 15.93
N LYS A 189 12.00 -13.91 16.51
CA LYS A 189 12.05 -13.72 17.98
C LYS A 189 10.91 -12.84 18.51
N LYS A 190 10.41 -11.90 17.70
CA LYS A 190 9.32 -11.00 18.05
C LYS A 190 8.21 -11.03 16.99
N PRO A 191 7.42 -12.11 16.94
CA PRO A 191 6.27 -12.17 16.05
C PRO A 191 5.31 -11.01 16.31
N ILE A 192 4.72 -10.48 15.24
CA ILE A 192 3.82 -9.33 15.34
C ILE A 192 2.54 -9.56 14.53
N ASN A 193 1.41 -9.11 15.08
CA ASN A 193 0.14 -9.13 14.37
C ASN A 193 0.12 -8.02 13.31
N TYR A 194 -0.24 -8.40 12.09
CA TYR A 194 -0.46 -7.49 10.99
C TYR A 194 -1.73 -7.91 10.24
N CYS A 195 -2.76 -7.08 10.31
CA CYS A 195 -3.97 -7.19 9.51
C CYS A 195 -4.73 -8.54 9.58
N GLY A 196 -4.67 -9.23 10.73
CA GLY A 196 -5.33 -10.53 10.94
C GLY A 196 -4.43 -11.75 10.64
N MET A 197 -3.14 -11.52 10.40
CA MET A 197 -2.11 -12.55 10.27
C MET A 197 -0.91 -12.23 11.18
N ILE A 198 -0.08 -13.23 11.45
CA ILE A 198 1.13 -13.08 12.25
C ILE A 198 2.33 -13.05 11.31
N ILE A 199 3.12 -11.99 11.38
CA ILE A 199 4.45 -11.95 10.78
C ILE A 199 5.41 -12.55 11.80
N SER A 200 5.89 -13.76 11.50
CA SER A 200 6.81 -14.53 12.37
C SER A 200 8.06 -15.01 11.62
N SER A 201 8.40 -14.37 10.51
CA SER A 201 9.56 -14.72 9.68
C SER A 201 10.27 -13.48 9.14
N THR A 202 11.60 -13.59 9.02
CA THR A 202 12.46 -12.60 8.39
C THR A 202 13.10 -13.17 7.13
N ILE A 203 13.29 -12.33 6.10
CA ILE A 203 14.01 -12.74 4.89
C ILE A 203 15.54 -12.66 5.03
N LEU A 204 16.02 -11.86 5.99
CA LEU A 204 17.43 -11.74 6.33
C LEU A 204 17.88 -12.86 7.27
#